data_AF-A0A3B3ZYG3-F1
#
_entry.id   AF-A0A3B3ZYG3-F1
#
_cell.length_a   1.000
_cell.length_b   1.000
_cell.length_c   1.000
_cell.angle_alpha   90.00
_cell.angle_beta   90.00
_cell.angle_gamma   90.00
#
_symmetry.space_group_name_H-M   'P 1'
#
loop_
_entity.id
_entity.type
_entity.pdbx_description
1 polymer ?
#
loop_
_entity_poly.entity_id
_entity_poly.type
_entity_poly.pdbx_seq_one_letter_code
_entity_poly.pdbx_strand_id
1 'polypeptide(L)'
;MISIIFLLCGKFFFIFFYLSFLLIFVVLIQFVLSFCTGKTKEFCPFTAGHTKQYHYIATALTWAEAVLYCRQHYTDLAMIESSSENTMMTSVFATSGSYYTWIGLYRETLGIWSDGTSLTFTRWGAIGTGQQCVAEDSAHLWFPQSCDQTLPFFCHGGNTL
;
A
#
# COMPACT_ATOMS: atom_id res chain seq x y z
N MET A 1 6.15 60.83 52.56
CA MET A 1 5.69 59.43 52.51
C MET A 1 4.77 59.12 51.31
N ILE A 2 4.57 60.03 50.35
CA ILE A 2 3.66 59.84 49.19
C ILE A 2 4.41 59.61 47.86
N SER A 3 5.70 59.96 47.75
CA SER A 3 6.46 59.81 46.50
C SER A 3 7.07 58.42 46.24
N ILE A 4 6.93 57.45 47.15
CA ILE A 4 7.44 56.07 46.97
C ILE A 4 6.33 55.13 46.46
N ILE A 5 5.05 55.48 46.65
CA ILE A 5 3.89 54.67 46.27
C ILE A 5 3.68 54.65 44.74
N PHE A 6 4.01 55.74 44.04
CA PHE A 6 3.88 55.82 42.57
C PHE A 6 4.97 55.04 41.80
N LEU A 7 6.16 54.85 42.39
CA LEU A 7 7.26 54.09 41.77
C LEU A 7 7.10 52.57 41.94
N LEU A 8 6.34 52.13 42.94
CA LEU A 8 6.02 50.71 43.15
C LEU A 8 4.81 50.26 42.33
N CYS A 9 3.81 51.13 42.09
CA CYS A 9 2.60 50.77 41.35
C CYS A 9 2.86 50.53 39.84
N GLY A 10 3.74 51.33 39.21
CA GLY A 10 4.08 51.17 37.78
C GLY A 10 4.94 49.93 37.49
N LYS A 11 5.85 49.57 38.40
CA LYS A 11 6.67 48.34 38.28
C LYS A 11 5.82 47.09 38.53
N PHE A 12 4.85 47.16 39.44
CA PHE A 12 3.88 46.09 39.69
C PHE A 12 2.94 45.92 38.50
N PHE A 13 2.44 46.98 37.88
CA PHE A 13 1.54 46.88 36.72
C PHE A 13 2.21 46.22 35.50
N PHE A 14 3.48 46.56 35.22
CA PHE A 14 4.26 45.89 34.17
C PHE A 14 4.58 44.43 34.51
N ILE A 15 4.83 44.11 35.80
CA ILE A 15 5.00 42.73 36.26
C ILE A 15 3.70 41.95 36.12
N PHE A 16 2.51 42.54 36.33
CA PHE A 16 1.22 41.87 36.12
C PHE A 16 0.91 41.65 34.65
N PHE A 17 1.28 42.58 33.76
CA PHE A 17 1.21 42.38 32.31
C PHE A 17 2.20 41.32 31.83
N TYR A 18 3.42 41.29 32.37
CA TYR A 18 4.44 40.30 32.01
C TYR A 18 4.14 38.91 32.62
N LEU A 19 3.63 38.85 33.85
CA LEU A 19 3.19 37.61 34.51
C LEU A 19 1.90 37.07 33.87
N SER A 20 0.98 37.92 33.42
CA SER A 20 -0.18 37.46 32.64
C SER A 20 0.23 36.99 31.25
N PHE A 21 1.15 37.66 30.55
CA PHE A 21 1.72 37.16 29.29
C PHE A 21 2.52 35.86 29.49
N LEU A 22 3.30 35.74 30.56
CA LEU A 22 4.05 34.54 30.91
C LEU A 22 3.10 33.41 31.30
N LEU A 23 2.02 33.69 32.05
CA LEU A 23 0.96 32.73 32.36
C LEU A 23 0.21 32.30 31.09
N ILE A 24 -0.10 33.22 30.16
CA ILE A 24 -0.70 32.87 28.87
C ILE A 24 0.27 32.02 28.03
N PHE A 25 1.56 32.34 28.00
CA PHE A 25 2.57 31.56 27.29
C PHE A 25 2.77 30.18 27.93
N VAL A 26 2.73 30.08 29.26
CA VAL A 26 2.78 28.81 30.00
C VAL A 26 1.49 28.02 29.82
N VAL A 27 0.32 28.66 29.79
CA VAL A 27 -0.97 28.01 29.50
C VAL A 27 -1.04 27.55 28.05
N LEU A 28 -0.47 28.30 27.10
CA LEU A 28 -0.34 27.91 25.70
C LEU A 28 0.66 26.75 25.54
N ILE A 29 1.80 26.78 26.22
CA ILE A 29 2.76 25.66 26.25
C ILE A 29 2.14 24.44 26.93
N GLN A 30 1.39 24.61 28.03
CA GLN A 30 0.68 23.51 28.69
C GLN A 30 -0.48 22.99 27.85
N PHE A 31 -1.19 23.83 27.10
CA PHE A 31 -2.18 23.38 26.12
C PHE A 31 -1.51 22.59 25.00
N VAL A 32 -0.40 23.08 24.44
CA VAL A 32 0.37 22.38 23.40
C VAL A 32 0.93 21.05 23.93
N LEU A 33 1.41 21.00 25.18
CA LEU A 33 1.89 19.77 25.83
C LEU A 33 0.73 18.82 26.23
N SER A 34 -0.44 19.36 26.57
CA SER A 34 -1.66 18.58 26.86
C SER A 34 -2.29 18.01 25.60
N PHE A 35 -2.07 18.63 24.43
CA PHE A 35 -2.44 18.07 23.13
C PHE A 35 -1.49 16.96 22.66
N CYS A 36 -0.26 16.90 23.19
CA CYS A 36 0.69 15.81 22.88
C CYS A 36 0.53 14.55 23.75
N THR A 37 -0.42 14.50 24.69
CA THR A 37 -0.62 13.34 25.58
C THR A 37 -2.04 12.78 25.58
N GLY A 38 -2.86 13.17 24.60
CA GLY A 38 -4.18 12.59 24.35
C GLY A 38 -4.10 11.20 23.73
N LYS A 39 -4.46 10.17 24.51
CA LYS A 39 -4.72 8.81 23.99
C LYS A 39 -6.01 8.76 23.16
N THR A 40 -5.96 9.25 21.93
CA THR A 40 -6.95 8.94 20.90
C THR A 40 -6.25 8.33 19.70
N LYS A 41 -6.67 7.13 19.36
CA LYS A 41 -6.09 6.24 18.35
C LYS A 41 -6.48 6.68 16.93
N GLU A 42 -6.52 7.97 16.67
CA GLU A 42 -6.91 8.54 15.38
C GLU A 42 -5.90 9.62 15.02
N PHE A 43 -5.32 9.48 13.83
CA PHE A 43 -4.28 10.31 13.22
C PHE A 43 -2.80 9.97 13.49
N CYS A 44 -2.43 8.70 13.27
CA CYS A 44 -1.25 8.43 12.44
C CYS A 44 -1.74 8.35 10.98
N PRO A 45 -1.23 9.13 10.01
CA PRO A 45 -1.47 8.84 8.61
C PRO A 45 -0.79 7.50 8.26
N PHE A 46 -1.59 6.44 8.34
CA PHE A 46 -1.55 5.19 7.60
C PHE A 46 -0.16 4.61 7.27
N THR A 47 0.31 3.69 8.12
CA THR A 47 0.94 2.45 7.63
C THR A 47 0.13 1.26 8.09
N ALA A 48 -1.19 1.29 7.84
CA ALA A 48 -1.82 0.02 7.52
C ALA A 48 -1.25 -0.34 6.15
N GLY A 49 -0.41 -1.36 6.07
CA GLY A 49 0.06 -1.86 4.78
C GLY A 49 -1.18 -2.12 3.91
N HIS A 50 -1.32 -1.40 2.80
CA HIS A 50 -2.39 -1.65 1.85
C HIS A 50 -2.21 -3.08 1.36
N THR A 51 -3.02 -3.99 1.88
CA THR A 51 -3.00 -5.38 1.44
C THR A 51 -3.69 -5.43 0.09
N LYS A 52 -2.96 -5.79 -0.97
CA LYS A 52 -3.57 -6.00 -2.29
C LYS A 52 -4.59 -7.13 -2.19
N GLN A 53 -5.78 -6.90 -2.73
CA GLN A 53 -6.78 -7.94 -2.90
C GLN A 53 -6.59 -8.60 -4.27
N TYR A 54 -6.73 -9.93 -4.31
CA TYR A 54 -6.59 -10.74 -5.51
C TYR A 54 -7.90 -11.46 -5.82
N HIS A 55 -8.26 -11.51 -7.10
CA HIS A 55 -9.51 -12.11 -7.58
C HIS A 55 -9.21 -13.11 -8.68
N TYR A 56 -9.63 -14.36 -8.50
CA TYR A 56 -9.48 -15.39 -9.53
C TYR A 56 -10.62 -15.35 -10.54
N ILE A 57 -10.26 -15.38 -11.81
CA ILE A 57 -11.18 -15.45 -12.93
C ILE A 57 -10.96 -16.79 -13.64
N ALA A 58 -11.98 -17.65 -13.60
CA ALA A 58 -11.91 -19.00 -14.16
C ALA A 58 -11.96 -19.03 -15.70
N THR A 59 -12.41 -17.95 -16.34
CA THR A 59 -12.44 -17.83 -17.80
C THR A 59 -11.03 -17.90 -18.37
N ALA A 60 -10.81 -18.78 -19.34
CA ALA A 60 -9.52 -18.90 -20.02
C ALA A 60 -9.41 -17.84 -21.13
N LEU A 61 -8.41 -16.96 -21.02
CA LEU A 61 -8.12 -15.90 -21.99
C LEU A 61 -6.61 -15.84 -22.30
N THR A 62 -6.25 -15.26 -23.44
CA THR A 62 -4.84 -14.91 -23.70
C THR A 62 -4.36 -13.88 -22.68
N TRP A 63 -3.05 -13.77 -22.49
CA TRP A 63 -2.50 -12.83 -21.51
C TRP A 63 -2.96 -11.38 -21.78
N ALA A 64 -2.96 -10.96 -23.05
CA ALA A 64 -3.39 -9.62 -23.44
C ALA A 64 -4.88 -9.38 -23.17
N GLU A 65 -5.74 -10.35 -23.48
CA GLU A 65 -7.17 -10.26 -23.18
C GLU A 65 -7.44 -10.24 -21.68
N ALA A 66 -6.69 -11.02 -20.90
CA ALA A 66 -6.80 -11.04 -19.45
C ALA A 66 -6.43 -9.67 -18.85
N VAL A 67 -5.39 -8.99 -19.37
CA VAL A 67 -5.00 -7.63 -18.93
C VAL A 67 -6.15 -6.65 -19.18
N LEU A 68 -6.74 -6.70 -20.38
CA LEU A 68 -7.88 -5.84 -20.72
C LEU A 68 -9.08 -6.12 -19.81
N TYR A 69 -9.39 -7.40 -19.54
CA TYR A 69 -10.46 -7.78 -18.63
C TYR A 69 -10.23 -7.22 -17.23
N CYS A 70 -9.03 -7.42 -16.66
CA CYS A 70 -8.75 -6.93 -15.32
C CYS A 70 -8.82 -5.40 -15.23
N ARG A 71 -8.40 -4.66 -16.27
CA ARG A 71 -8.53 -3.20 -16.31
C ARG A 71 -9.95 -2.70 -16.49
N GLN A 72 -10.82 -3.53 -17.06
CA GLN A 72 -12.24 -3.22 -17.23
C GLN A 72 -13.03 -3.45 -15.93
N HIS A 73 -12.67 -4.47 -15.14
CA HIS A 73 -13.45 -4.92 -13.99
C HIS A 73 -12.78 -4.70 -12.61
N TYR A 74 -11.46 -4.52 -12.60
CA TYR A 74 -10.60 -4.41 -11.41
C TYR A 74 -9.55 -3.31 -11.65
N THR A 75 -8.38 -3.39 -10.99
CA THR A 75 -7.27 -2.46 -11.25
C THR A 75 -6.38 -2.95 -12.40
N ASP A 76 -5.78 -4.13 -12.27
CA ASP A 76 -4.98 -4.75 -13.34
C ASP A 76 -4.78 -6.26 -13.07
N LEU A 77 -4.04 -6.96 -13.94
CA LEU A 77 -3.61 -8.34 -13.69
C LEU A 77 -2.69 -8.43 -12.47
N ALA A 78 -2.80 -9.51 -11.70
CA ALA A 78 -2.13 -9.68 -10.41
C ALA A 78 -0.63 -9.35 -10.45
N MET A 79 -0.23 -8.44 -9.57
CA MET A 79 1.17 -8.04 -9.38
C MET A 79 1.66 -8.48 -8.01
N ILE A 80 2.53 -9.47 -7.97
CA ILE A 80 3.02 -10.09 -6.74
C ILE A 80 4.37 -9.49 -6.38
N GLU A 81 4.39 -8.60 -5.39
CA GLU A 81 5.59 -7.84 -5.02
C GLU A 81 6.21 -8.30 -3.69
N SER A 82 5.65 -9.32 -3.06
CA SER A 82 6.18 -9.88 -1.81
C SER A 82 5.87 -11.37 -1.65
N SER A 83 6.65 -12.04 -0.78
CA SER A 83 6.37 -13.43 -0.41
C SER A 83 5.01 -13.61 0.24
N SER A 84 4.56 -12.62 1.04
CA SER A 84 3.23 -12.60 1.63
C SER A 84 2.13 -12.53 0.58
N GLU A 85 2.27 -11.70 -0.44
CA GLU A 85 1.30 -11.59 -1.53
C GLU A 85 1.22 -12.89 -2.34
N ASN A 86 2.37 -13.51 -2.62
CA ASN A 86 2.45 -14.79 -3.35
C ASN A 86 1.67 -15.89 -2.62
N THR A 87 1.79 -15.95 -1.28
CA THR A 87 1.03 -16.90 -0.46
C THR A 87 -0.44 -16.49 -0.26
N MET A 88 -0.85 -15.25 -0.54
CA MET A 88 -2.28 -14.92 -0.53
C MET A 88 -3.03 -15.53 -1.72
N MET A 89 -2.31 -15.94 -2.77
CA MET A 89 -2.90 -16.55 -3.97
C MET A 89 -3.26 -18.05 -3.78
N THR A 90 -3.04 -18.60 -2.58
CA THR A 90 -3.08 -20.04 -2.25
C THR A 90 -4.47 -20.69 -2.22
N SER A 91 -5.58 -19.98 -2.46
CA SER A 91 -6.92 -20.55 -2.27
C SER A 91 -7.62 -21.10 -3.52
N VAL A 92 -6.93 -21.18 -4.68
CA VAL A 92 -7.62 -21.33 -5.97
C VAL A 92 -7.24 -22.57 -6.77
N PHE A 93 -5.97 -22.97 -6.76
CA PHE A 93 -5.49 -24.11 -7.55
C PHE A 93 -6.07 -25.46 -7.10
N ALA A 94 -6.48 -25.58 -5.83
CA ALA A 94 -7.12 -26.79 -5.30
C ALA A 94 -8.50 -27.06 -5.92
N THR A 95 -9.14 -26.07 -6.53
CA THR A 95 -10.54 -26.16 -7.00
C THR A 95 -10.67 -26.14 -8.53
N SER A 96 -9.69 -25.58 -9.25
CA SER A 96 -9.82 -25.31 -10.70
C SER A 96 -9.32 -26.45 -11.61
N GLY A 97 -8.44 -27.33 -11.12
CA GLY A 97 -7.81 -28.37 -11.94
C GLY A 97 -6.82 -27.85 -13.01
N SER A 98 -6.69 -26.53 -13.17
CA SER A 98 -5.70 -25.89 -14.03
C SER A 98 -4.38 -25.74 -13.31
N TYR A 99 -3.27 -26.11 -13.97
CA TYR A 99 -1.92 -26.03 -13.39
C TYR A 99 -1.28 -24.65 -13.47
N TYR A 100 -1.79 -23.76 -14.33
CA TYR A 100 -1.22 -22.43 -14.56
C TYR A 100 -2.29 -21.35 -14.60
N THR A 101 -1.99 -20.22 -13.99
CA THR A 101 -2.86 -19.05 -13.95
C THR A 101 -2.05 -17.79 -14.28
N TRP A 102 -2.55 -16.93 -15.17
CA TRP A 102 -1.83 -15.72 -15.56
C TRP A 102 -1.64 -14.75 -14.39
N ILE A 103 -0.45 -14.15 -14.35
CA ILE A 103 -0.10 -12.98 -13.54
C ILE A 103 0.37 -11.83 -14.45
N GLY A 104 0.38 -10.61 -13.94
CA GLY A 104 0.69 -9.40 -14.71
C GLY A 104 2.14 -9.27 -15.16
N LEU A 105 2.96 -10.30 -14.99
CA LEU A 105 4.38 -10.23 -15.30
C LEU A 105 4.64 -10.55 -16.78
N TYR A 106 5.40 -9.66 -17.42
CA TYR A 106 5.93 -9.84 -18.75
C TYR A 106 7.46 -9.92 -18.70
N ARG A 107 8.00 -11.06 -19.12
CA ARG A 107 9.40 -11.44 -19.11
C ARG A 107 10.11 -10.88 -20.36
N GLU A 108 10.53 -9.63 -20.25
CA GLU A 108 11.62 -9.07 -21.06
C GLU A 108 12.98 -9.28 -20.37
N THR A 109 13.99 -8.47 -20.68
CA THR A 109 15.36 -8.57 -20.14
C THR A 109 15.42 -8.44 -18.61
N LEU A 110 14.53 -7.65 -18.01
CA LEU A 110 14.50 -7.38 -16.57
C LEU A 110 13.18 -7.81 -15.88
N GLY A 111 12.15 -8.17 -16.65
CA GLY A 111 10.80 -8.41 -16.13
C GLY A 111 10.05 -7.12 -15.79
N ILE A 112 8.88 -6.93 -16.37
CA ILE A 112 8.06 -5.72 -16.22
C ILE A 112 6.63 -6.15 -15.91
N TRP A 113 6.00 -5.52 -14.92
CA TRP A 113 4.59 -5.74 -14.61
C TRP A 113 3.68 -5.04 -15.64
N SER A 114 2.41 -5.45 -15.71
CA SER A 114 1.46 -4.92 -16.68
C SER A 114 1.24 -3.40 -16.53
N ASP A 115 1.45 -2.86 -15.32
CA ASP A 115 1.39 -1.43 -15.03
C ASP A 115 2.65 -0.65 -15.47
N GLY A 116 3.68 -1.35 -15.95
CA GLY A 116 4.95 -0.78 -16.40
C GLY A 116 6.04 -0.70 -15.32
N THR A 117 5.77 -1.13 -14.09
CA THR A 117 6.76 -1.13 -13.01
C THR A 117 7.75 -2.29 -13.15
N SER A 118 8.98 -2.07 -12.66
CA SER A 118 10.04 -3.07 -12.72
C SER A 118 9.86 -4.15 -11.65
N LEU A 119 10.27 -5.37 -11.99
CA LEU A 119 10.24 -6.49 -11.07
C LEU A 119 11.17 -6.28 -9.85
N THR A 120 10.61 -6.36 -8.64
CA THR A 120 11.35 -6.23 -7.36
C THR A 120 11.41 -7.54 -6.57
N PHE A 121 10.51 -8.48 -6.86
CA PHE A 121 10.38 -9.77 -6.20
C PHE A 121 10.18 -10.87 -7.25
N THR A 122 10.69 -12.08 -7.00
CA THR A 122 10.51 -13.18 -7.92
C THR A 122 10.40 -14.55 -7.25
N ARG A 123 9.64 -15.42 -7.89
CA ARG A 123 9.46 -16.84 -7.56
C ARG A 123 9.60 -17.72 -8.79
N TRP A 124 10.58 -17.46 -9.66
CA TRP A 124 10.80 -18.28 -10.84
C TRP A 124 10.98 -19.77 -10.52
N GLY A 125 10.27 -20.63 -11.28
CA GLY A 125 10.56 -22.06 -11.38
C GLY A 125 11.68 -22.34 -12.38
N ALA A 126 11.65 -23.52 -13.01
CA ALA A 126 12.58 -23.84 -14.09
C ALA A 126 12.31 -22.96 -15.33
N ILE A 127 13.30 -22.16 -15.73
CA ILE A 127 13.14 -21.17 -16.79
C ILE A 127 13.66 -21.74 -18.12
N GLY A 128 12.78 -21.84 -19.12
CA GLY A 128 13.13 -22.09 -20.53
C GLY A 128 13.42 -20.79 -21.31
N THR A 129 13.78 -20.92 -22.58
CA THR A 129 14.00 -19.78 -23.48
C THR A 129 12.83 -19.59 -24.44
N GLY A 130 12.48 -18.32 -24.73
CA GLY A 130 11.57 -17.95 -25.82
C GLY A 130 10.17 -17.46 -25.43
N GLN A 131 9.72 -17.67 -24.20
CA GLN A 131 8.41 -17.20 -23.72
C GLN A 131 8.52 -15.93 -22.87
N GLN A 132 7.53 -15.04 -23.03
CA GLN A 132 7.51 -13.71 -22.40
C GLN A 132 6.36 -13.55 -21.40
N CYS A 133 5.18 -14.12 -21.63
CA CYS A 133 4.08 -14.03 -20.66
C CYS A 133 4.30 -15.00 -19.50
N VAL A 134 3.88 -14.64 -18.28
CA VAL A 134 4.19 -15.44 -17.09
C VAL A 134 2.93 -15.88 -16.38
N ALA A 135 2.90 -17.16 -16.03
CA ALA A 135 1.88 -17.77 -15.20
C ALA A 135 2.48 -18.33 -13.91
N GLU A 136 1.69 -18.31 -12.85
CA GLU A 136 2.00 -18.99 -11.59
C GLU A 136 1.36 -20.38 -11.56
N ASP A 137 2.02 -21.34 -10.89
CA ASP A 137 1.50 -22.67 -10.64
C ASP A 137 0.97 -22.87 -9.20
N SER A 138 0.48 -24.07 -8.91
CA SER A 138 -0.02 -24.43 -7.57
C SER A 138 1.06 -24.45 -6.48
N ALA A 139 2.35 -24.50 -6.85
CA ALA A 139 3.47 -24.41 -5.91
C ALA A 139 3.92 -22.95 -5.69
N HIS A 140 3.20 -22.00 -6.27
CA HIS A 140 3.49 -20.58 -6.26
C HIS A 140 4.82 -20.21 -6.94
N LEU A 141 5.18 -21.00 -7.94
CA LEU A 141 6.33 -20.79 -8.80
C LEU A 141 5.89 -20.21 -10.14
N TRP A 142 6.72 -19.34 -10.69
CA TRP A 142 6.41 -18.60 -11.91
C TRP A 142 7.11 -19.21 -13.10
N PHE A 143 6.36 -19.41 -14.18
CA PHE A 143 6.83 -20.05 -15.38
C PHE A 143 6.49 -19.20 -16.61
N PRO A 144 7.47 -18.97 -17.50
CA PRO A 144 7.20 -18.42 -18.81
C PRO A 144 6.26 -19.33 -19.61
N GLN A 145 5.25 -18.75 -20.24
CA GLN A 145 4.27 -19.42 -21.09
C GLN A 145 4.11 -18.65 -22.40
N SER A 146 3.67 -19.34 -23.46
CA SER A 146 3.32 -18.64 -24.69
C SER A 146 2.14 -17.69 -24.45
N CYS A 147 2.28 -16.43 -24.88
CA CYS A 147 1.26 -15.40 -24.69
C CYS A 147 -0.09 -15.72 -25.37
N ASP A 148 -0.06 -16.59 -26.39
CA ASP A 148 -1.23 -17.04 -27.13
C ASP A 148 -1.99 -18.18 -26.43
N GLN A 149 -1.45 -18.73 -25.34
CA GLN A 149 -2.18 -19.72 -24.54
C GLN A 149 -3.37 -19.04 -23.84
N THR A 150 -4.49 -19.74 -23.78
CA THR A 150 -5.63 -19.29 -22.99
C THR A 150 -5.59 -19.94 -21.62
N LEU A 151 -5.40 -19.15 -20.57
CA LEU A 151 -5.36 -19.62 -19.18
C LEU A 151 -6.34 -18.81 -18.33
N PRO A 152 -6.84 -19.37 -17.22
CA PRO A 152 -7.46 -18.55 -16.19
C PRO A 152 -6.43 -17.55 -15.64
N PHE A 153 -6.90 -16.52 -14.93
CA PHE A 153 -6.04 -15.42 -14.53
C PHE A 153 -6.46 -14.80 -13.19
N PHE A 154 -5.52 -14.10 -12.56
CA PHE A 154 -5.79 -13.33 -11.36
C PHE A 154 -5.79 -11.83 -11.66
N CYS A 155 -6.79 -11.11 -11.19
CA CYS A 155 -6.79 -9.65 -11.13
C CYS A 155 -6.41 -9.18 -9.73
N HIS A 156 -5.90 -7.96 -9.60
CA HIS A 156 -5.79 -7.29 -8.30
C HIS A 156 -6.58 -5.99 -8.26
N GLY A 157 -6.88 -5.55 -7.03
CA GLY A 157 -7.64 -4.34 -6.76
C GLY A 157 -9.11 -4.47 -7.12
N GLY A 158 -9.82 -3.35 -7.19
CA GLY A 158 -11.28 -3.29 -7.27
C GLY A 158 -11.90 -2.64 -6.03
N ASN A 159 -13.06 -2.00 -6.21
CA ASN A 159 -13.77 -1.36 -5.11
C ASN A 159 -14.40 -2.44 -4.23
N THR A 160 -14.01 -2.50 -2.96
CA THR A 160 -14.94 -2.95 -1.93
C THR A 160 -16.14 -2.01 -1.98
N LEU A 161 -17.22 -2.42 -2.64
CA LEU A 161 -18.53 -1.83 -2.44
C LEU A 161 -19.10 -2.33 -1.10
#